data_AF-A0A434BQF3-F1
#
_entry.id   AF-A0A434BQF3-F1
#
_cell.length_a   1.000
_cell.length_b   1.000
_cell.length_c   1.000
_cell.angle_alpha   90.00
_cell.angle_beta   90.00
_cell.angle_gamma   90.00
#
_symmetry.space_group_name_H-M   'P 1'
#
loop_
_entity.id
_entity.type
_entity.pdbx_description
1 polymer ?
#
loop_
_entity_poly.entity_id
_entity_poly.type
_entity_poly.pdbx_seq_one_letter_code
_entity_poly.pdbx_strand_id
1 'polypeptide(L)'
;YGIEATLVDGTDIANWEKAVKPNTKLFFLESPTNPTLEVVDIAAVASLANSIGARLIVDNVFATPLQQKPLQLGAHIVVYSATKHIDGQGRCLGGVILSDKKWIDENLHDYFRHTGPSLSPFNAWTLLKGLETLPLRVRQQTESAGRIADFLAERPEIARVIYPGRADHPQADIVKKQMSGGSTLICLDVKGGKQAAFALQ
;
A
#
# COMPACT_ATOMS: atom_id res chain seq x y z
N TYR A 1 12.75 -6.11 -22.94
CA TYR A 1 13.30 -6.83 -21.78
C TYR A 1 12.72 -8.23 -21.56
N GLY A 2 11.66 -8.68 -22.27
CA GLY A 2 11.21 -10.09 -22.21
C GLY A 2 10.64 -10.53 -20.86
N ILE A 3 10.17 -9.59 -20.02
CA ILE A 3 9.58 -9.88 -18.72
C ILE A 3 8.09 -10.13 -18.91
N GLU A 4 7.63 -11.33 -18.56
CA GLU A 4 6.21 -11.69 -18.55
C GLU A 4 5.54 -11.28 -17.24
N ALA A 5 4.24 -10.94 -17.31
CA ALA A 5 3.42 -10.61 -16.15
C ALA A 5 2.09 -11.36 -16.20
N THR A 6 1.56 -11.69 -15.03
CA THR A 6 0.20 -12.24 -14.86
C THR A 6 -0.52 -11.35 -13.85
N LEU A 7 -1.67 -10.80 -14.23
CA LEU A 7 -2.51 -10.02 -13.32
C LEU A 7 -3.35 -10.98 -12.47
N VAL A 8 -3.42 -10.71 -11.17
CA VAL A 8 -4.08 -11.57 -10.18
C VAL A 8 -5.07 -10.71 -9.41
N ASP A 9 -6.30 -11.20 -9.23
CA ASP A 9 -7.18 -10.66 -8.18
C ASP A 9 -6.57 -11.04 -6.83
N GLY A 10 -5.97 -10.04 -6.18
CA GLY A 10 -5.11 -10.24 -5.03
C GLY A 10 -5.84 -10.60 -3.74
N THR A 11 -7.17 -10.49 -3.70
CA THR A 11 -7.96 -10.66 -2.47
C THR A 11 -8.11 -12.13 -2.05
N ASP A 12 -7.90 -13.07 -2.98
CA ASP A 12 -7.95 -14.51 -2.74
C ASP A 12 -6.60 -15.16 -3.04
N ILE A 13 -6.02 -15.81 -2.03
CA ILE A 13 -4.73 -16.52 -2.15
C ILE A 13 -4.76 -17.61 -3.22
N ALA A 14 -5.90 -18.27 -3.45
CA ALA A 14 -6.03 -19.30 -4.47
C ALA A 14 -5.78 -18.76 -5.89
N ASN A 15 -6.02 -17.48 -6.13
CA ASN A 15 -5.71 -16.85 -7.41
C ASN A 15 -4.20 -16.68 -7.60
N TRP A 16 -3.45 -16.39 -6.54
CA TRP A 16 -1.99 -16.33 -6.58
C TRP A 16 -1.39 -17.70 -6.90
N GLU A 17 -1.87 -18.75 -6.23
CA GLU A 17 -1.42 -20.13 -6.45
C GLU A 17 -1.63 -20.58 -7.90
N LYS A 18 -2.81 -20.33 -8.46
CA LYS A 18 -3.13 -20.65 -9.86
C LYS A 18 -2.28 -19.86 -10.87
N ALA A 19 -1.83 -18.66 -10.51
CA ALA A 19 -1.04 -17.80 -11.38
C ALA A 19 0.45 -18.14 -11.40
N VAL A 20 0.93 -19.01 -10.50
CA VAL A 20 2.34 -19.44 -10.47
C VAL A 20 2.69 -20.20 -11.75
N LYS A 21 3.84 -19.84 -12.33
CA LYS A 21 4.46 -20.51 -13.47
C LYS A 21 5.88 -20.94 -13.10
N PRO A 22 6.50 -21.89 -13.84
CA PRO A 22 7.88 -22.29 -13.59
C PRO A 22 8.91 -21.14 -13.67
N ASN A 23 8.60 -20.08 -14.42
CA ASN A 23 9.43 -18.88 -14.56
C ASN A 23 9.08 -17.75 -13.59
N THR A 24 8.11 -17.92 -12.67
CA THR A 24 7.75 -16.89 -11.68
C THR A 24 8.93 -16.62 -10.74
N LYS A 25 9.39 -15.35 -10.71
CA LYS A 25 10.49 -14.90 -9.82
C LYS A 25 10.08 -13.81 -8.83
N LEU A 26 8.96 -13.15 -9.07
CA LEU A 26 8.55 -11.96 -8.33
C LEU A 26 7.04 -11.90 -8.19
N PHE A 27 6.59 -11.61 -6.97
CA PHE A 27 5.25 -11.14 -6.65
C PHE A 27 5.32 -9.66 -6.31
N PHE A 28 4.30 -8.91 -6.75
CA PHE A 28 4.15 -7.49 -6.48
C PHE A 28 2.71 -7.24 -6.07
N LEU A 29 2.51 -6.55 -4.94
CA LEU A 29 1.18 -6.13 -4.50
C LEU A 29 1.23 -4.74 -3.86
N GLU A 30 0.07 -4.11 -3.85
CA GLU A 30 -0.23 -2.93 -3.02
C GLU A 30 -1.28 -3.36 -1.98
N SER A 31 -1.15 -2.94 -0.72
CA SER A 31 -2.14 -3.25 0.31
C SER A 31 -2.15 -2.18 1.41
N PRO A 32 -3.25 -1.43 1.61
CA PRO A 32 -4.48 -1.38 0.79
C PRO A 32 -4.24 -0.87 -0.65
N THR A 33 -5.03 -1.33 -1.62
CA THR A 33 -4.91 -0.95 -3.04
C THR A 33 -5.46 0.44 -3.37
N ASN A 34 -4.96 1.08 -4.43
CA ASN A 34 -5.54 2.29 -5.00
C ASN A 34 -6.44 1.98 -6.21
N PRO A 35 -7.68 2.51 -6.31
CA PRO A 35 -8.41 3.36 -5.36
C PRO A 35 -9.43 2.61 -4.48
N THR A 36 -9.58 1.29 -4.66
CA THR A 36 -10.65 0.50 -4.05
C THR A 36 -10.38 0.10 -2.61
N LEU A 37 -9.15 0.29 -2.11
CA LEU A 37 -8.72 -0.02 -0.74
C LEU A 37 -8.87 -1.49 -0.36
N GLU A 38 -8.81 -2.38 -1.35
CA GLU A 38 -8.77 -3.83 -1.10
C GLU A 38 -7.48 -4.20 -0.36
N VAL A 39 -7.56 -5.20 0.50
CA VAL A 39 -6.44 -5.60 1.35
C VAL A 39 -6.04 -7.03 1.02
N VAL A 40 -4.76 -7.21 0.73
CA VAL A 40 -4.15 -8.52 0.43
C VAL A 40 -3.47 -9.05 1.69
N ASP A 41 -3.64 -10.35 1.98
CA ASP A 41 -2.93 -11.03 3.07
C ASP A 41 -1.44 -11.17 2.72
N ILE A 42 -0.63 -10.27 3.28
CA ILE A 42 0.81 -10.19 2.98
C ILE A 42 1.52 -11.47 3.44
N ALA A 43 1.12 -12.03 4.58
CA ALA A 43 1.75 -13.20 5.14
C ALA A 43 1.47 -14.46 4.30
N ALA A 44 0.24 -14.60 3.81
CA ALA A 44 -0.12 -15.70 2.91
C ALA A 44 0.66 -15.61 1.59
N VAL A 45 0.70 -14.44 0.95
CA VAL A 45 1.44 -14.25 -0.31
C VAL A 45 2.95 -14.40 -0.12
N ALA A 46 3.49 -13.94 1.01
CA ALA A 46 4.90 -14.13 1.36
C ALA A 46 5.26 -15.61 1.51
N SER A 47 4.38 -16.38 2.17
CA SER A 47 4.56 -17.82 2.33
C SER A 47 4.60 -18.54 0.98
N LEU A 48 3.66 -18.21 0.08
CA LEU A 48 3.66 -18.74 -1.28
C LEU A 48 4.93 -18.36 -2.05
N ALA A 49 5.36 -17.09 -1.98
CA ALA A 49 6.58 -16.63 -2.64
C ALA A 49 7.80 -17.46 -2.19
N ASN A 50 7.93 -17.67 -0.88
CA ASN A 50 9.00 -18.48 -0.30
C ASN A 50 8.95 -19.93 -0.79
N SER A 51 7.76 -20.53 -0.89
CA SER A 51 7.59 -21.92 -1.31
C SER A 51 8.10 -22.21 -2.73
N ILE A 52 8.15 -21.18 -3.59
CA ILE A 52 8.61 -21.28 -4.98
C ILE A 52 9.95 -20.57 -5.23
N GLY A 53 10.59 -20.05 -4.18
CA GLY A 53 11.84 -19.28 -4.29
C GLY A 53 11.70 -17.95 -5.02
N ALA A 54 10.51 -17.34 -5.02
CA ALA A 54 10.24 -16.01 -5.53
C ALA A 54 10.41 -14.94 -4.43
N ARG A 55 10.53 -13.68 -4.83
CA ARG A 55 10.52 -12.53 -3.91
C ARG A 55 9.14 -11.86 -3.92
N LEU A 56 8.78 -11.24 -2.80
CA LEU A 56 7.57 -10.43 -2.65
C LEU A 56 7.94 -8.96 -2.43
N ILE A 57 7.44 -8.10 -3.31
CA ILE A 57 7.46 -6.64 -3.17
C ILE A 57 6.09 -6.18 -2.70
N VAL A 58 6.07 -5.37 -1.64
CA VAL A 58 4.85 -4.71 -1.15
C VAL A 58 4.98 -3.20 -1.28
N ASP A 59 4.07 -2.57 -2.01
CA ASP A 59 3.81 -1.14 -1.87
C ASP A 59 2.89 -0.91 -0.67
N ASN A 60 3.39 -0.17 0.32
CA ASN A 60 2.75 0.00 1.63
C ASN A 60 2.31 1.45 1.88
N VAL A 61 2.16 2.25 0.83
CA VAL A 61 1.91 3.69 0.94
C VAL A 61 0.65 4.02 1.72
N PHE A 62 -0.46 3.30 1.51
CA PHE A 62 -1.77 3.64 2.10
C PHE A 62 -2.03 3.11 3.51
N ALA A 63 -1.31 2.08 3.94
CA ALA A 63 -1.25 1.73 5.35
C ALA A 63 -0.25 2.58 6.11
N THR A 64 0.78 3.09 5.42
CA THR A 64 1.96 3.77 6.00
C THR A 64 2.82 2.82 6.85
N PRO A 65 4.12 3.14 7.08
CA PRO A 65 4.96 2.32 7.97
C PRO A 65 4.48 2.34 9.44
N LEU A 66 3.53 3.21 9.79
CA LEU A 66 2.98 3.30 11.14
C LEU A 66 1.89 2.28 11.40
N GLN A 67 1.07 1.93 10.40
CA GLN A 67 -0.04 1.00 10.59
C GLN A 67 0.22 -0.41 10.07
N GLN A 68 1.14 -0.60 9.13
CA GLN A 68 1.46 -1.91 8.59
C GLN A 68 2.96 -2.04 8.38
N LYS A 69 3.52 -3.20 8.74
CA LYS A 69 4.96 -3.48 8.68
C LYS A 69 5.22 -4.70 7.78
N PRO A 70 5.18 -4.57 6.44
CA PRO A 70 5.23 -5.73 5.55
C PRO A 70 6.47 -6.61 5.71
N LEU A 71 7.64 -6.04 6.05
CA LEU A 71 8.84 -6.83 6.34
C LEU A 71 8.64 -7.79 7.53
N GLN A 72 7.84 -7.40 8.53
CA GLN A 72 7.49 -8.27 9.66
C GLN A 72 6.43 -9.32 9.28
N LEU A 73 5.70 -9.07 8.20
CA LEU A 73 4.70 -9.98 7.63
C LEU A 73 5.30 -10.93 6.57
N GLY A 74 6.61 -10.88 6.35
CA GLY A 74 7.31 -11.78 5.42
C GLY A 74 7.55 -11.22 4.02
N ALA A 75 7.20 -9.95 3.75
CA ALA A 75 7.62 -9.28 2.52
C ALA A 75 9.14 -9.22 2.44
N HIS A 76 9.68 -9.35 1.23
CA HIS A 76 11.12 -9.31 1.02
C HIS A 76 11.60 -7.89 0.75
N ILE A 77 10.79 -7.12 0.02
CA ILE A 77 11.07 -5.74 -0.37
C ILE A 77 9.82 -4.93 -0.08
N VAL A 78 10.00 -3.72 0.47
CA VAL A 78 8.91 -2.76 0.66
C VAL A 78 9.26 -1.48 -0.06
N VAL A 79 8.31 -0.98 -0.83
CA VAL A 79 8.45 0.29 -1.54
C VAL A 79 7.49 1.32 -0.97
N TYR A 80 7.95 2.57 -0.95
CA TYR A 80 7.12 3.72 -0.59
C TYR A 80 7.29 4.84 -1.60
N SER A 81 6.17 5.40 -2.06
CA SER A 81 6.14 6.76 -2.60
C SER A 81 6.28 7.76 -1.45
N ALA A 82 7.47 8.32 -1.29
CA ALA A 82 7.73 9.34 -0.27
C ALA A 82 7.00 10.66 -0.54
N THR A 83 6.52 10.86 -1.77
CA THR A 83 5.66 11.96 -2.19
C THR A 83 4.36 12.05 -1.36
N LYS A 84 3.88 10.94 -0.81
CA LYS A 84 2.58 10.87 -0.13
C LYS A 84 2.71 11.27 1.34
N HIS A 85 2.62 10.31 2.26
CA HIS A 85 2.60 10.62 3.70
C HIS A 85 3.93 11.09 4.24
N ILE A 86 5.06 10.63 3.68
CA ILE A 86 6.40 11.00 4.15
C ILE A 86 6.62 12.51 3.97
N ASP A 87 6.45 13.05 2.75
CA ASP A 87 6.42 14.50 2.56
C ASP A 87 5.21 15.13 3.28
N GLY A 88 4.02 14.62 3.01
CA GLY A 88 2.77 15.02 3.66
C GLY A 88 2.27 16.43 3.33
N GLN A 89 2.93 17.17 2.45
CA GLN A 89 2.64 18.58 2.17
C GLN A 89 2.62 18.92 0.67
N GLY A 90 2.87 17.96 -0.22
CA GLY A 90 2.89 18.15 -1.68
C GLY A 90 4.13 18.91 -2.21
N ARG A 91 5.26 18.89 -1.50
CA ARG A 91 6.42 19.76 -1.82
C ARG A 91 7.43 19.11 -2.76
N CYS A 92 7.67 17.81 -2.63
CA CYS A 92 8.68 17.12 -3.41
C CYS A 92 8.32 15.66 -3.71
N LEU A 93 8.98 15.10 -4.72
CA LEU A 93 8.88 13.69 -5.09
C LEU A 93 10.04 12.90 -4.49
N GLY A 94 9.77 11.66 -4.10
CA GLY A 94 10.80 10.71 -3.68
C GLY A 94 10.27 9.29 -3.57
N GLY A 95 11.19 8.33 -3.51
CA GLY A 95 10.92 6.92 -3.32
C GLY A 95 11.82 6.33 -2.25
N VAL A 96 11.33 5.31 -1.56
CA VAL A 96 12.11 4.51 -0.59
C VAL A 96 11.96 3.05 -0.94
N ILE A 97 13.07 2.31 -0.97
CA ILE A 97 13.10 0.85 -1.10
C ILE A 97 13.75 0.30 0.16
N LEU A 98 13.03 -0.55 0.89
CA LEU A 98 13.52 -1.25 2.07
C LEU A 98 13.66 -2.74 1.75
N SER A 99 14.77 -3.35 2.13
CA SER A 99 15.05 -4.78 2.00
C SER A 99 16.19 -5.15 2.95
N ASP A 100 16.54 -6.44 3.03
CA ASP A 100 17.76 -6.89 3.70
C ASP A 100 19.02 -6.32 3.03
N LYS A 101 20.07 -6.08 3.83
CA LYS A 101 21.32 -5.45 3.37
C LYS A 101 21.98 -6.23 2.23
N LYS A 102 22.00 -7.56 2.32
CA LYS A 102 22.63 -8.41 1.30
C LYS A 102 21.97 -8.20 -0.05
N TRP A 103 20.64 -8.24 -0.12
CA TRP A 103 19.91 -8.00 -1.35
C TRP A 103 20.15 -6.59 -1.91
N ILE A 104 20.15 -5.56 -1.05
CA ILE A 104 20.43 -4.17 -1.46
C ILE A 104 21.83 -4.06 -2.09
N ASP A 105 22.84 -4.58 -1.41
CA ASP A 105 24.24 -4.50 -1.85
C ASP A 105 24.44 -5.28 -3.16
N GLU A 106 23.86 -6.47 -3.29
CA GLU A 106 24.05 -7.37 -4.46
C GLU A 106 23.20 -7.00 -5.68
N ASN A 107 22.02 -6.38 -5.51
CA ASN A 107 21.04 -6.22 -6.60
C ASN A 107 20.66 -4.77 -6.87
N LEU A 108 20.54 -3.94 -5.83
CA LEU A 108 20.00 -2.58 -5.98
C LEU A 108 21.11 -1.53 -6.17
N HIS A 109 22.19 -1.62 -5.40
CA HIS A 109 23.19 -0.56 -5.31
C HIS A 109 23.87 -0.27 -6.66
N ASP A 110 24.34 -1.30 -7.35
CA ASP A 110 25.00 -1.14 -8.66
C ASP A 110 24.01 -0.68 -9.74
N TYR A 111 22.79 -1.22 -9.74
CA TYR A 111 21.73 -0.75 -10.64
C TYR A 111 21.47 0.75 -10.45
N PHE A 112 21.30 1.18 -9.19
CA PHE A 112 21.04 2.56 -8.83
C PHE A 112 22.19 3.48 -9.23
N ARG A 113 23.44 3.05 -9.02
CA ARG A 113 24.64 3.80 -9.43
C ARG A 113 24.74 3.96 -10.95
N HIS A 114 24.40 2.92 -11.71
CA HIS A 114 24.55 2.93 -13.18
C HIS A 114 23.38 3.57 -13.92
N THR A 115 22.17 3.53 -13.34
CA THR A 115 20.96 4.08 -13.99
C THR A 115 20.60 5.49 -13.52
N GLY A 116 21.17 5.95 -12.40
CA GLY A 116 21.05 7.32 -11.91
C GLY A 116 19.69 7.80 -11.37
N PRO A 117 18.75 6.97 -10.86
CA PRO A 117 17.51 7.44 -10.22
C PRO A 117 17.76 8.08 -8.83
N SER A 118 18.78 8.94 -8.73
CA SER A 118 19.23 9.57 -7.50
C SER A 118 18.29 10.69 -7.04
N LEU A 119 18.02 10.71 -5.74
CA LEU A 119 17.22 11.76 -5.11
C LEU A 119 18.06 13.02 -4.87
N SER A 120 17.49 14.20 -5.17
CA SER A 120 18.08 15.49 -4.79
C SER A 120 18.36 15.52 -3.27
N PRO A 121 19.56 15.93 -2.81
CA PRO A 121 19.85 16.06 -1.39
C PRO A 121 18.87 16.99 -0.66
N PHE A 122 18.40 18.04 -1.33
CA PHE A 122 17.40 18.94 -0.77
C PHE A 122 16.03 18.27 -0.61
N ASN A 123 15.62 17.44 -1.59
CA ASN A 123 14.40 16.63 -1.46
C ASN A 123 14.55 15.62 -0.32
N ALA A 124 15.71 14.96 -0.22
CA ALA A 124 16.00 14.01 0.87
C ALA A 124 15.88 14.68 2.25
N TRP A 125 16.45 15.88 2.41
CA TRP A 125 16.31 16.67 3.63
C TRP A 125 14.83 17.06 3.90
N THR A 126 14.11 17.49 2.88
CA THR A 126 12.69 17.87 2.98
C THR A 126 11.82 16.70 3.44
N LEU A 127 12.06 15.50 2.89
CA LEU A 127 11.39 14.26 3.29
C LEU A 127 11.77 13.83 4.70
N LEU A 128 13.06 13.93 5.06
CA LEU A 128 13.54 13.65 6.43
C LEU A 128 12.84 14.53 7.46
N LYS A 129 12.69 15.84 7.19
CA LYS A 129 11.92 16.76 8.04
C LYS A 129 10.44 16.39 8.10
N GLY A 130 9.87 15.86 7.02
CA GLY A 130 8.49 15.35 7.00
C GLY A 130 8.25 14.21 8.00
N LEU A 131 9.25 13.36 8.24
CA LEU A 131 9.15 12.22 9.17
C LEU A 131 8.94 12.63 10.63
N GLU A 132 9.48 13.78 11.07
CA GLU A 132 9.36 14.27 12.46
C GLU A 132 7.90 14.44 12.90
N THR A 133 7.02 14.78 11.96
CA THR A 133 5.59 14.99 12.22
C THR A 133 4.71 13.87 11.66
N LEU A 134 5.29 12.86 11.01
CA LEU A 134 4.55 11.76 10.38
C LEU A 134 3.60 11.07 11.38
N PRO A 135 4.01 10.70 12.62
CA PRO A 135 3.11 10.07 13.58
C PRO A 135 1.91 10.93 13.95
N LEU A 136 2.11 12.24 14.11
CA LEU A 136 1.04 13.18 14.45
C LEU A 136 0.05 13.34 13.29
N ARG A 137 0.57 13.54 12.07
CA ARG A 137 -0.23 13.72 10.86
C ARG A 137 -1.04 12.48 10.54
N VAL A 138 -0.40 11.31 10.48
CA VAL A 138 -1.07 10.05 10.12
C VAL A 138 -2.12 9.66 11.16
N ARG A 139 -1.85 9.85 12.46
CA ARG A 139 -2.85 9.62 13.52
C ARG A 139 -4.09 10.46 13.27
N GLN A 140 -3.93 11.78 13.14
CA GLN A 140 -5.07 12.68 12.91
C GLN A 140 -5.81 12.35 11.61
N GLN A 141 -5.08 12.06 10.52
CA GLN A 141 -5.68 11.67 9.24
C GLN A 141 -6.49 10.38 9.37
N THR A 142 -5.98 9.38 10.08
CA THR A 142 -6.65 8.08 10.29
C THR A 142 -7.90 8.26 11.15
N GLU A 143 -7.82 9.00 12.26
CA GLU A 143 -8.96 9.29 13.13
C GLU A 143 -10.06 10.07 12.41
N SER A 144 -9.69 11.12 11.65
CA SER A 144 -10.62 11.88 10.84
C SER A 144 -11.25 11.00 9.76
N ALA A 145 -10.46 10.17 9.08
CA ALA A 145 -10.95 9.28 8.04
C ALA A 145 -11.98 8.28 8.59
N GLY A 146 -11.73 7.71 9.77
CA GLY A 146 -12.70 6.83 10.44
C GLY A 146 -14.04 7.53 10.71
N ARG A 147 -13.99 8.73 11.33
CA ARG A 147 -15.21 9.52 11.61
C ARG A 147 -15.98 9.89 10.34
N ILE A 148 -15.27 10.27 9.28
CA ILE A 148 -15.88 10.61 7.99
C ILE A 148 -16.48 9.36 7.33
N ALA A 149 -15.79 8.21 7.39
CA ALA A 149 -16.28 6.96 6.83
C ALA A 149 -17.58 6.52 7.53
N ASP A 150 -17.65 6.65 8.86
CA ASP A 150 -18.85 6.35 9.64
C ASP A 150 -20.00 7.29 9.30
N PHE A 151 -19.74 8.60 9.23
CA PHE A 151 -20.73 9.57 8.80
C PHE A 151 -21.26 9.29 7.38
N LEU A 152 -20.38 8.99 6.43
CA LEU A 152 -20.76 8.71 5.05
C LEU A 152 -21.55 7.41 4.91
N ALA A 153 -21.29 6.41 5.75
CA ALA A 153 -21.99 5.12 5.70
C ALA A 153 -23.48 5.23 6.07
N GLU A 154 -23.87 6.27 6.82
CA GLU A 154 -25.26 6.52 7.21
C GLU A 154 -26.04 7.33 6.16
N ARG A 155 -25.36 7.86 5.13
CA ARG A 155 -26.00 8.71 4.13
C ARG A 155 -26.82 7.92 3.11
N PRO A 156 -28.08 8.31 2.83
CA PRO A 156 -28.92 7.59 1.87
C PRO A 156 -28.41 7.64 0.43
N GLU A 157 -27.62 8.64 0.06
CA GLU A 157 -27.04 8.81 -1.28
C GLU A 157 -25.82 7.91 -1.51
N ILE A 158 -25.22 7.37 -0.45
CA ILE A 158 -24.05 6.52 -0.52
C ILE A 158 -24.48 5.06 -0.65
N ALA A 159 -23.94 4.37 -1.64
CA ALA A 159 -24.19 2.95 -1.89
C ALA A 159 -23.27 2.06 -1.06
N ARG A 160 -22.00 2.46 -0.94
CA ARG A 160 -20.97 1.70 -0.25
C ARG A 160 -19.89 2.65 0.25
N VAL A 161 -19.37 2.38 1.44
CA VAL A 161 -18.14 2.99 1.97
C VAL A 161 -17.13 1.87 2.17
N ILE A 162 -15.92 2.04 1.66
CA ILE A 162 -14.81 1.12 1.86
C ILE A 162 -13.74 1.87 2.66
N TYR A 163 -13.49 1.37 3.87
CA TYR A 163 -12.46 1.87 4.77
C TYR A 163 -11.88 0.70 5.57
N PRO A 164 -10.56 0.41 5.52
CA PRO A 164 -9.99 -0.74 6.22
C PRO A 164 -10.32 -0.80 7.73
N GLY A 165 -10.51 0.34 8.38
CA GLY A 165 -10.84 0.38 9.82
C GLY A 165 -12.30 0.10 10.17
N ARG A 166 -13.20 -0.14 9.21
CA ARG A 166 -14.61 -0.48 9.48
C ARG A 166 -14.81 -2.00 9.53
N ALA A 167 -15.78 -2.42 10.34
CA ALA A 167 -16.11 -3.84 10.51
C ALA A 167 -16.78 -4.47 9.28
N ASP A 168 -17.40 -3.67 8.41
CA ASP A 168 -18.03 -4.10 7.16
C ASP A 168 -17.08 -4.08 5.96
N HIS A 169 -15.77 -3.83 6.18
CA HIS A 169 -14.77 -3.96 5.13
C HIS A 169 -14.72 -5.42 4.61
N PRO A 170 -14.72 -5.67 3.29
CA PRO A 170 -14.75 -7.04 2.75
C PRO A 170 -13.59 -7.93 3.25
N GLN A 171 -12.44 -7.32 3.55
CA GLN A 171 -11.27 -7.99 4.13
C GLN A 171 -11.00 -7.57 5.59
N ALA A 172 -12.02 -7.24 6.39
CA ALA A 172 -11.86 -6.81 7.79
C ALA A 172 -11.02 -7.79 8.63
N ASP A 173 -11.18 -9.10 8.40
CA ASP A 173 -10.42 -10.15 9.07
C ASP A 173 -8.91 -10.05 8.80
N ILE A 174 -8.52 -9.72 7.56
CA ILE A 174 -7.12 -9.54 7.17
C ILE A 174 -6.57 -8.24 7.74
N VAL A 175 -7.35 -7.14 7.63
CA VAL A 175 -6.96 -5.85 8.20
C VAL A 175 -6.62 -5.99 9.68
N LYS A 176 -7.49 -6.63 10.47
CA LYS A 176 -7.28 -6.84 11.91
C LYS A 176 -6.02 -7.65 12.23
N LYS A 177 -5.62 -8.57 11.35
CA LYS A 177 -4.43 -9.42 11.53
C LYS A 177 -3.13 -8.68 11.24
N GLN A 178 -3.12 -7.77 10.26
CA GLN A 178 -1.88 -7.23 9.72
C GLN A 178 -1.71 -5.70 9.85
N MET A 179 -2.77 -4.97 10.20
CA MET A 179 -2.76 -3.50 10.38
C MET A 179 -3.12 -3.11 11.82
N SER A 180 -2.43 -2.12 12.37
CA SER A 180 -2.71 -1.55 13.71
C SER A 180 -3.69 -0.37 13.71
N GLY A 181 -4.18 0.01 12.54
CA GLY A 181 -5.15 1.08 12.34
C GLY A 181 -5.82 0.90 10.97
N GLY A 182 -6.74 1.81 10.63
CA GLY A 182 -7.37 1.82 9.31
C GLY A 182 -6.43 2.36 8.23
N SER A 183 -6.92 3.28 7.42
CA SER A 183 -6.13 4.04 6.46
C SER A 183 -6.35 5.53 6.65
N THR A 184 -5.64 6.36 5.89
CA THR A 184 -5.94 7.79 5.74
C THR A 184 -6.89 8.06 4.58
N LEU A 185 -7.31 7.01 3.86
CA LEU A 185 -8.13 7.11 2.66
C LEU A 185 -9.48 6.45 2.88
N ILE A 186 -10.49 6.96 2.19
CA ILE A 186 -11.85 6.44 2.16
C ILE A 186 -12.22 6.30 0.69
N CYS A 187 -12.76 5.15 0.31
CA CYS A 187 -13.40 4.96 -0.98
C CYS A 187 -14.91 4.90 -0.77
N LEU A 188 -15.67 5.44 -1.71
CA LEU A 188 -17.13 5.48 -1.64
C LEU A 188 -17.74 5.31 -3.02
N ASP A 189 -18.84 4.57 -3.08
CA ASP A 189 -19.69 4.47 -4.26
C ASP A 189 -20.93 5.31 -4.03
N VAL A 190 -21.20 6.26 -4.92
CA VAL A 190 -22.40 7.13 -4.86
C VAL A 190 -23.52 6.50 -5.71
N LYS A 191 -24.73 6.44 -5.16
CA LYS A 191 -25.93 6.02 -5.92
C LYS A 191 -26.21 7.01 -7.04
N GLY A 192 -26.65 6.53 -8.20
CA GLY A 192 -26.99 7.40 -9.34
C GLY A 192 -25.80 7.72 -10.27
N GLY A 193 -24.64 7.08 -10.08
CA GLY A 193 -23.52 7.12 -11.02
C GLY A 193 -22.82 8.48 -11.09
N LYS A 194 -22.17 8.76 -12.22
CA LYS A 194 -21.26 9.91 -12.39
C LYS A 194 -21.91 11.26 -12.08
N GLN A 195 -23.15 11.49 -12.52
CA GLN A 195 -23.81 12.78 -12.30
C GLN A 195 -24.06 13.03 -10.81
N ALA A 196 -24.57 12.02 -10.10
CA ALA A 196 -24.80 12.11 -8.65
C ALA A 196 -23.47 12.25 -7.89
N ALA A 197 -22.42 11.54 -8.29
CA ALA A 197 -21.10 11.68 -7.70
C ALA A 197 -20.53 13.11 -7.80
N PHE A 198 -20.76 13.80 -8.92
CA PHE A 198 -20.35 15.21 -9.10
C PHE A 198 -21.29 16.22 -8.43
N ALA A 199 -22.52 15.82 -8.09
CA ALA A 199 -23.49 16.66 -7.39
C ALA A 199 -23.50 16.46 -5.87
N LEU A 200 -22.75 15.48 -5.35
CA LEU A 200 -22.68 15.17 -3.92
C LEU A 200 -22.12 16.36 -3.15
N GLN A 201 -22.91 16.87 -2.19
CA GLN A 201 -22.54 17.94 -1.24
C GLN A 201 -22.40 17.38 0.17
#